data_AF-A0A6B3IBQ0-F1
#
_entry.id   AF-A0A6B3IBQ0-F1
#
_cell.length_a   1.000
_cell.length_b   1.000
_cell.length_c   1.000
_cell.angle_alpha   90.00
_cell.angle_beta   90.00
_cell.angle_gamma   90.00
#
_symmetry.space_group_name_H-M   'P 1'
#
loop_
_entity.id
_entity.type
_entity.pdbx_description
1 polymer ?
#
loop_
_entity_poly.entity_id
_entity_poly.type
_entity_poly.pdbx_seq_one_letter_code
_entity_poly.pdbx_strand_id
1 'polypeptide(L)'
;ALARWRREHGQEQTFAHIELEGHGREGRFVADAAGFEPELSRTVGWFTTLFPVTVDPGTAPDLTAPAYLAAALKAVKEDLSRVPGNGLSYGALRYLTDTGPTAAAPQVLFNYLGRFDAGAVGDWQLA
;
A
#
# COMPACT_ATOMS: atom_id res chain seq x y z
N ALA A 1 -11.22 5.50 9.82
CA ALA A 1 -10.61 6.24 10.95
C ALA A 1 -10.19 7.64 10.54
N LEU A 2 -9.28 7.80 9.57
CA LEU A 2 -8.74 9.12 9.18
C LEU A 2 -9.82 10.14 8.75
N ALA A 3 -10.78 9.74 7.91
CA ALA A 3 -11.89 10.61 7.51
C ALA A 3 -12.76 11.07 8.70
N ARG A 4 -12.94 10.22 9.71
CA ARG A 4 -13.68 10.57 10.94
C ARG A 4 -12.89 11.59 11.76
N TRP A 5 -11.61 11.30 12.02
CA TRP A 5 -10.70 12.20 12.74
C TRP A 5 -10.64 13.59 12.09
N ARG A 6 -10.55 13.67 10.75
CA ARG A 6 -10.55 14.95 10.03
C ARG A 6 -11.83 15.75 10.23
N ARG A 7 -13.00 15.10 10.17
CA ARG A 7 -14.28 15.77 10.39
C ARG A 7 -14.43 16.30 11.82
N GLU A 8 -13.94 15.56 12.81
CA GLU A 8 -13.86 16.04 14.20
C GLU A 8 -13.00 17.30 14.34
N HIS A 9 -12.08 17.55 13.40
CA HIS A 9 -11.22 18.73 13.34
C HIS A 9 -11.68 19.75 12.27
N GLY A 10 -12.93 19.69 11.83
CA GLY A 10 -13.52 20.66 10.90
C GLY A 10 -13.06 20.55 9.45
N GLN A 11 -12.48 19.41 9.05
CA GLN A 11 -12.09 19.16 7.66
C GLN A 11 -13.10 18.26 6.95
N GLU A 12 -13.50 18.65 5.74
CA GLU A 12 -14.45 17.90 4.90
C GLU A 12 -13.78 16.94 3.91
N GLN A 13 -12.46 16.82 3.96
CA GLN A 13 -11.69 15.96 3.07
C GLN A 13 -12.08 14.47 3.23
N THR A 14 -12.50 13.84 2.13
CA THR A 14 -12.88 12.43 2.05
C THR A 14 -11.69 11.51 1.74
N PHE A 15 -10.79 11.96 0.87
CA PHE A 15 -9.63 11.18 0.43
C PHE A 15 -8.51 11.11 1.47
N ALA A 16 -7.73 10.03 1.46
CA ALA A 16 -6.52 9.85 2.24
C ALA A 16 -5.30 9.73 1.32
N HIS A 17 -4.34 10.65 1.46
CA HIS A 17 -3.02 10.51 0.88
C HIS A 17 -2.13 9.78 1.89
N ILE A 18 -1.70 8.56 1.54
CA ILE A 18 -0.96 7.67 2.43
C ILE A 18 0.26 7.10 1.73
N GLU A 19 1.31 6.80 2.50
CA GLU A 19 2.44 6.01 2.03
C GLU A 19 2.10 4.54 2.26
N LEU A 20 2.08 3.75 1.20
CA LEU A 20 1.76 2.33 1.25
C LEU A 20 3.05 1.51 1.21
N GLU A 21 3.19 0.60 2.17
CA GLU A 21 4.25 -0.40 2.14
C GLU A 21 3.81 -1.65 1.37
N GLY A 22 4.64 -2.09 0.43
CA GLY A 22 4.51 -3.38 -0.25
C GLY A 22 5.71 -4.28 0.02
N HIS A 23 5.54 -5.60 -0.13
CA HIS A 23 6.63 -6.57 0.11
C HIS A 23 7.82 -6.43 -0.86
N GLY A 24 7.58 -5.85 -2.05
CA GLY A 24 8.59 -5.53 -3.07
C GLY A 24 9.30 -6.71 -3.74
N ARG A 25 8.72 -7.90 -3.63
CA ARG A 25 9.15 -9.14 -4.30
C ARG A 25 8.36 -9.33 -5.60
N GLU A 26 8.39 -8.34 -6.46
CA GLU A 26 7.57 -8.30 -7.68
C GLU A 26 8.38 -8.74 -8.91
N GLY A 27 8.83 -10.00 -8.93
CA GLY A 27 9.69 -10.53 -9.98
C GLY A 27 9.14 -10.30 -11.39
N ARG A 28 7.84 -10.57 -11.59
CA ARG A 28 7.11 -10.33 -12.84
C ARG A 28 7.24 -8.92 -13.41
N PHE A 29 7.39 -7.88 -12.58
CA PHE A 29 7.43 -6.49 -13.06
C PHE A 29 8.83 -6.07 -13.53
N VAL A 30 9.85 -6.89 -13.27
CA VAL A 30 11.23 -6.63 -13.72
C VAL A 30 11.72 -7.67 -14.74
N ALA A 31 10.90 -8.67 -15.06
CA ALA A 31 11.30 -9.80 -15.90
C ALA A 31 11.83 -9.37 -17.27
N ASP A 32 11.11 -8.48 -17.95
CA ASP A 32 11.49 -7.99 -19.28
C ASP A 32 12.83 -7.24 -19.27
N ALA A 33 13.07 -6.43 -18.24
CA ALA A 33 14.31 -5.66 -18.11
C ALA A 33 15.50 -6.52 -17.66
N ALA A 34 15.25 -7.52 -16.82
CA ALA A 34 16.27 -8.43 -16.30
C ALA A 34 16.60 -9.58 -17.27
N GLY A 35 15.72 -9.86 -18.25
CA GLY A 35 15.83 -11.02 -19.14
C GLY A 35 15.43 -12.35 -18.49
N PHE A 36 14.96 -12.33 -17.25
CA PHE A 36 14.41 -13.46 -16.50
C PHE A 36 13.52 -12.94 -15.36
N GLU A 37 12.54 -13.73 -14.91
CA GLU A 37 11.77 -13.41 -13.70
C GLU A 37 12.54 -13.82 -12.44
N PRO A 38 12.93 -12.89 -11.55
CA PRO A 38 13.65 -13.23 -10.34
C PRO A 38 12.80 -14.05 -9.36
N GLU A 39 13.31 -15.20 -8.94
CA GLU A 39 12.75 -16.00 -7.84
C GLU A 39 13.27 -15.43 -6.52
N LEU A 40 12.36 -14.87 -5.71
CA LEU A 40 12.69 -14.23 -4.43
C LEU A 40 11.91 -14.82 -3.25
N SER A 41 11.19 -15.93 -3.39
CA SER A 41 10.33 -16.44 -2.31
C SER A 41 11.10 -16.83 -1.05
N ARG A 42 12.36 -17.27 -1.21
CA ARG A 42 13.22 -17.74 -0.11
C ARG A 42 14.46 -16.87 0.14
N THR A 43 14.51 -15.69 -0.47
CA THR A 43 15.66 -14.78 -0.36
C THR A 43 15.50 -13.82 0.81
N VAL A 44 16.39 -13.90 1.80
CA VAL A 44 16.44 -12.93 2.91
C VAL A 44 17.07 -11.62 2.43
N GLY A 45 16.42 -10.50 2.76
CA GLY A 45 16.88 -9.16 2.40
C GLY A 45 15.80 -8.13 2.66
N TRP A 46 16.15 -6.85 2.55
CA TRP A 46 15.20 -5.75 2.68
C TRP A 46 14.64 -5.39 1.29
N PHE A 47 13.46 -5.95 0.97
CA PHE A 47 12.80 -5.77 -0.33
C PHE A 47 11.65 -4.75 -0.30
N THR A 48 11.31 -4.19 0.87
CA THR A 48 10.14 -3.32 1.04
C THR A 48 10.09 -2.19 0.02
N THR A 49 8.91 -2.00 -0.58
CA THR A 49 8.58 -0.86 -1.43
C THR A 49 7.78 0.17 -0.63
N LEU A 50 8.04 1.45 -0.89
CA LEU A 50 7.29 2.58 -0.35
C LEU A 50 6.81 3.42 -1.52
N PHE A 51 5.52 3.69 -1.58
CA PHE A 51 4.94 4.55 -2.62
C PHE A 51 3.68 5.26 -2.14
N PRO A 52 3.47 6.52 -2.54
CA PRO A 52 2.28 7.26 -2.17
C PRO A 52 1.07 6.79 -2.97
N VAL A 53 -0.08 6.68 -2.29
CA VAL A 53 -1.39 6.48 -2.92
C VAL A 53 -2.41 7.45 -2.35
N THR A 54 -3.35 7.86 -3.19
CA THR A 54 -4.54 8.58 -2.74
C THR A 54 -5.74 7.68 -2.91
N VAL A 55 -6.42 7.39 -1.81
CA VAL A 55 -7.64 6.57 -1.79
C VAL A 55 -8.81 7.41 -1.31
N ASP A 56 -9.95 7.32 -1.98
CA ASP A 56 -11.17 8.04 -1.61
C ASP A 56 -12.33 7.07 -1.38
N PRO A 57 -12.70 6.78 -0.12
CA PRO A 57 -13.85 5.94 0.18
C PRO A 57 -15.19 6.68 -0.03
N GLY A 58 -15.16 7.96 -0.39
CA GLY A 58 -16.33 8.82 -0.53
C GLY A 58 -16.84 9.38 0.80
N THR A 59 -18.00 10.04 0.75
CA THR A 59 -18.69 10.58 1.92
C THR A 59 -20.02 9.88 2.16
N ALA A 60 -20.41 9.79 3.43
CA ALA A 60 -21.74 9.39 3.84
C ALA A 60 -22.07 10.00 5.22
N PRO A 61 -23.36 10.23 5.52
CA PRO A 61 -23.81 10.60 6.87
C PRO A 61 -23.41 9.57 7.92
N ASP A 62 -23.49 8.27 7.57
CA ASP A 62 -23.06 7.15 8.40
C ASP A 62 -22.00 6.32 7.66
N LEU A 63 -20.77 6.33 8.18
CA LEU A 63 -19.65 5.57 7.62
C LEU A 63 -19.66 4.08 7.99
N THR A 64 -20.64 3.64 8.78
CA THR A 64 -20.82 2.23 9.18
C THR A 64 -21.96 1.55 8.42
N ALA A 65 -22.75 2.33 7.66
CA ALA A 65 -23.83 1.82 6.85
C ALA A 65 -23.32 0.79 5.82
N PRO A 66 -23.94 -0.40 5.69
CA PRO A 66 -23.48 -1.44 4.77
C PRO A 66 -23.36 -0.98 3.31
N ALA A 67 -24.30 -0.14 2.84
CA ALA A 67 -24.27 0.40 1.49
C ALA A 67 -23.04 1.30 1.24
N TYR A 68 -22.68 2.15 2.23
CA TYR A 68 -21.48 2.95 2.17
C TYR A 68 -20.23 2.06 2.17
N LEU A 69 -20.15 1.07 3.06
CA LEU A 69 -18.99 0.17 3.13
C LEU A 69 -18.75 -0.58 1.81
N ALA A 70 -19.80 -1.05 1.15
CA ALA A 70 -19.70 -1.70 -0.16
C ALA A 70 -19.20 -0.73 -1.24
N ALA A 71 -19.72 0.50 -1.28
CA ALA A 71 -19.28 1.53 -2.22
C ALA A 71 -17.83 1.96 -1.96
N ALA A 72 -17.47 2.20 -0.70
CA ALA A 72 -16.13 2.56 -0.27
C ALA A 72 -15.10 1.48 -0.62
N LEU A 73 -15.42 0.20 -0.39
CA LEU A 73 -14.56 -0.92 -0.78
C LEU A 73 -14.29 -0.93 -2.28
N LYS A 74 -15.34 -0.73 -3.09
CA LYS A 74 -15.21 -0.66 -4.54
C LYS A 74 -14.33 0.52 -4.97
N ALA A 75 -14.57 1.71 -4.43
CA ALA A 75 -13.81 2.92 -4.74
C ALA A 75 -12.33 2.75 -4.40
N VAL A 76 -12.01 2.30 -3.18
CA VAL A 76 -10.62 2.07 -2.75
C VAL A 76 -9.94 0.98 -3.59
N LYS A 77 -10.64 -0.09 -3.96
CA LYS A 77 -10.12 -1.11 -4.87
C LYS A 77 -9.76 -0.49 -6.23
N GLU A 78 -10.66 0.31 -6.79
CA GLU A 78 -10.44 0.98 -8.07
C GLU A 78 -9.26 1.95 -7.99
N ASP A 79 -9.12 2.69 -6.89
CA ASP A 79 -7.98 3.58 -6.63
C ASP A 79 -6.65 2.83 -6.60
N LEU A 80 -6.58 1.74 -5.84
CA LEU A 80 -5.37 0.92 -5.74
C LEU A 80 -5.04 0.21 -7.06
N SER A 81 -6.05 -0.17 -7.85
CA SER A 81 -5.84 -0.85 -9.14
C SER A 81 -5.14 0.03 -10.18
N ARG A 82 -5.15 1.35 -10.00
CA ARG A 82 -4.44 2.30 -10.87
C ARG A 82 -2.94 2.38 -10.60
N VAL A 83 -2.45 1.76 -9.53
CA VAL A 83 -1.02 1.75 -9.20
C VAL A 83 -0.29 0.75 -10.11
N PRO A 84 0.63 1.22 -10.96
CA PRO A 84 1.41 0.32 -11.81
C PRO A 84 2.44 -0.44 -10.98
N GLY A 85 2.63 -1.72 -11.30
CA GLY A 85 3.74 -2.50 -10.77
C GLY A 85 3.79 -2.60 -9.25
N ASN A 86 2.64 -2.49 -8.56
CA ASN A 86 2.54 -2.39 -7.10
C ASN A 86 3.48 -1.32 -6.51
N GLY A 87 3.70 -0.23 -7.23
CA GLY A 87 4.50 0.91 -6.78
C GLY A 87 6.01 0.68 -6.81
N LEU A 88 6.50 -0.46 -7.30
CA LEU A 88 7.94 -0.80 -7.37
C LEU A 88 8.76 0.32 -8.03
N SER A 89 8.27 0.84 -9.16
CA SER A 89 8.96 1.87 -9.94
C SER A 89 9.10 3.21 -9.21
N TYR A 90 8.23 3.52 -8.23
CA TYR A 90 8.28 4.79 -7.52
C TYR A 90 9.60 4.95 -6.75
N GLY A 91 9.97 3.95 -5.95
CA GLY A 91 11.23 3.96 -5.20
C GLY A 91 12.45 3.99 -6.13
N ALA A 92 12.41 3.21 -7.21
CA ALA A 92 13.49 3.20 -8.20
C ALA A 92 13.68 4.57 -8.86
N LEU A 93 12.61 5.21 -9.33
CA LEU A 93 12.67 6.55 -9.92
C LEU A 93 13.10 7.60 -8.91
N ARG A 94 12.61 7.51 -7.67
CA ARG A 94 12.91 8.49 -6.62
C ARG A 94 14.36 8.45 -6.15
N TYR A 95 14.95 7.27 -6.06
CA TYR A 95 16.24 7.07 -5.38
C TYR A 95 17.39 6.65 -6.30
N LEU A 96 17.10 6.13 -7.51
CA LEU A 96 18.11 5.66 -8.45
C LEU A 96 18.24 6.56 -9.70
N THR A 97 17.42 7.60 -9.82
CA THR A 97 17.52 8.58 -10.91
C THR A 97 17.39 10.00 -10.39
N ASP A 98 17.88 10.98 -11.15
CA ASP A 98 17.75 12.40 -10.83
C ASP A 98 16.41 13.01 -11.29
N THR A 99 15.54 12.19 -11.90
CA THR A 99 14.25 12.61 -12.48
C THR A 99 13.06 12.10 -11.68
N GLY A 100 13.29 11.67 -10.44
CA GLY A 100 12.29 11.09 -9.58
C GLY A 100 11.16 12.05 -9.18
N PRO A 101 10.03 11.52 -8.71
CA PRO A 101 8.91 12.32 -8.23
C PRO A 101 9.33 13.20 -7.03
N THR A 102 8.99 14.49 -7.12
CA THR A 102 9.28 15.52 -6.10
C THR A 102 8.08 15.87 -5.21
N ALA A 103 6.99 15.12 -5.34
CA ALA A 103 5.79 15.33 -4.54
C ALA A 103 6.10 15.23 -3.04
N ALA A 104 5.35 15.98 -2.23
CA ALA A 104 5.43 15.91 -0.78
C ALA A 104 5.11 14.48 -0.31
N ALA A 105 5.87 13.99 0.67
CA ALA A 105 5.63 12.68 1.25
C ALA A 105 4.28 12.67 2.00
N PRO A 106 3.52 11.56 1.95
CA PRO A 106 2.35 11.38 2.80
C PRO A 106 2.71 11.49 4.29
N GLN A 107 1.75 11.97 5.10
CA GLN A 107 1.95 12.10 6.55
C GLN A 107 1.56 10.84 7.34
N VAL A 108 0.96 9.86 6.66
CA VAL A 108 0.45 8.62 7.24
C VAL A 108 0.98 7.46 6.42
N LEU A 109 1.59 6.50 7.09
CA LEU A 109 2.06 5.26 6.50
C LEU A 109 1.11 4.11 6.85
N PHE A 110 0.86 3.23 5.89
CA PHE A 110 0.09 2.01 6.07
C PHE A 110 0.90 0.80 5.64
N ASN A 111 0.95 -0.21 6.52
CA ASN A 111 1.53 -1.51 6.23
C ASN A 111 0.60 -2.63 6.72
N TYR A 112 0.45 -3.66 5.91
CA TYR A 112 -0.16 -4.92 6.30
C TYR A 112 0.91 -6.03 6.28
N LEU A 113 1.31 -6.47 7.46
CA LEU A 113 2.37 -7.47 7.67
C LEU A 113 1.96 -8.91 7.28
N GLY A 114 0.72 -9.12 6.84
CA GLY A 114 0.19 -10.44 6.57
C GLY A 114 -0.47 -11.08 7.79
N ARG A 115 -0.67 -12.38 7.70
CA ARG A 115 -1.17 -13.21 8.80
C ARG A 115 0.01 -13.96 9.38
N PHE A 116 0.13 -13.92 10.69
CA PHE A 116 1.05 -14.75 11.44
C PHE A 116 0.21 -15.78 12.18
N ASP A 117 0.59 -17.05 12.10
CA ASP A 117 0.07 -18.02 13.05
C ASP A 117 0.57 -17.62 14.45
N ALA A 118 -0.34 -17.61 15.41
CA ALA A 118 0.05 -17.51 16.81
C ALA A 118 0.82 -18.78 17.14
N GLY A 119 2.15 -18.67 17.17
CA GLY A 119 3.04 -19.81 17.38
C GLY A 119 2.58 -20.66 18.57
N ALA A 120 2.60 -21.98 18.39
CA ALA A 120 2.51 -22.89 19.52
C ALA A 120 3.58 -22.52 20.55
N VAL A 121 3.26 -22.63 21.84
CA VAL A 121 4.24 -22.42 22.91
C VAL A 121 5.26 -23.57 22.82
N GLY A 122 6.39 -23.32 22.16
CA GLY A 122 7.42 -24.30 21.85
C GLY A 122 8.55 -23.68 21.03
N ASP A 123 9.61 -24.46 20.79
CA ASP A 123 10.74 -24.02 19.96
C ASP A 123 10.28 -23.62 18.55
N TRP A 124 11.00 -22.67 17.94
CA TRP A 124 10.74 -22.19 16.60
C TRP A 124 10.63 -23.35 15.60
N GLN A 125 9.41 -23.58 15.11
CA GLN A 125 9.14 -24.51 14.01
C GLN A 125 8.66 -23.71 12.80
N LEU A 126 9.11 -24.11 11.61
CA LEU A 126 8.57 -23.61 10.36
C LEU A 126 7.13 -24.13 10.23
N ALA A 127 6.18 -23.24 9.95
CA ALA A 127 4.83 -23.63 9.55
C ALA A 127 4.85 -24.43 8.23
#